data_AF-A0A1Q3AE16-F1
#
_entry.id   AF-A0A1Q3AE16-F1
#
_cell.length_a   1.000
_cell.length_b   1.000
_cell.length_c   1.000
_cell.angle_alpha   90.00
_cell.angle_beta   90.00
_cell.angle_gamma   90.00
#
_symmetry.space_group_name_H-M   'P 1'
#
loop_
_entity.id
_entity.type
_entity.pdbx_description
1 polymer ?
#
loop_
_entity_poly.entity_id
_entity_poly.type
_entity_poly.pdbx_seq_one_letter_code
_entity_poly.pdbx_strand_id
1 'polypeptide(L)'
;MSSRYRVEYHLKSHRKDGFVDWIKGLLAAPFVLHAVSHELDDLTTSQRVRSQYAQIFKDIEGLISNKIEFDAKSQELDQNGASDLDYELLGKSRLNQLVPTIGNFFTEVPLEKAFLWEDASEAISDRRMVAPSFNDVRRILNTAQVFYYKDQKRKYGRNLLRMVTFDGDVTLYEDGGSLDYTNPVIPYLLKLLERNIHVGIVTAAGYDEAHKYESRLEGLITAVHDSTSLTATQKSHLTVMGGESNYLFQYYEPSPDEFGFRAVPQEEWLLDHMRSWEDKYIEQTLDFAEKILRTLKDRLKLPSEAPIIRKKRAVGIVPGEKYDPVTQRQVRVKLQREQLEEIVLTLQSSLETFLPARSIQFSCFDGGSDVWCDIGGKDLGLRILQNFYDPANPIKASETLHVGDQFAPVGSANDFKARLAGCTLWIASPAETVHNLHKLLTD
;
A
#
# COMPACT_ATOMS: atom_id res chain seq x y z
N MET A 1 -3.05 10.39 -28.88
CA MET A 1 -2.08 10.97 -27.93
C MET A 1 -1.75 9.90 -26.90
N SER A 2 -0.48 9.62 -26.62
CA SER A 2 -0.11 8.74 -25.51
C SER A 2 -0.12 9.55 -24.21
N SER A 3 -0.61 8.99 -23.10
CA SER A 3 -0.55 9.66 -21.80
C SER A 3 0.89 9.70 -21.31
N ARG A 4 1.36 10.89 -20.88
CA ARG A 4 2.79 11.16 -20.63
C ARG A 4 3.43 10.32 -19.52
N TYR A 5 2.61 9.69 -18.68
CA TYR A 5 3.02 8.83 -17.57
C TYR A 5 2.23 7.51 -17.55
N ARG A 6 1.96 6.89 -18.71
CA ARG A 6 1.51 5.50 -18.70
C ARG A 6 2.65 4.61 -18.20
N VAL A 7 2.57 4.21 -16.93
CA VAL A 7 3.43 3.16 -16.38
C VAL A 7 3.03 1.86 -17.10
N GLU A 8 3.76 1.50 -18.16
CA GLU A 8 3.45 0.30 -18.93
C GLU A 8 3.92 -0.96 -18.18
N TYR A 9 3.13 -1.37 -17.18
CA TYR A 9 3.32 -2.56 -16.36
C TYR A 9 3.42 -3.87 -17.19
N HIS A 10 3.09 -3.83 -18.49
CA HIS A 10 3.23 -4.94 -19.45
C HIS A 10 4.67 -5.17 -19.96
N LEU A 11 5.56 -4.17 -19.90
CA LEU A 11 6.92 -4.25 -20.46
C LEU A 11 8.03 -4.27 -19.40
N LYS A 12 7.66 -4.35 -18.11
CA LYS A 12 8.55 -4.09 -16.97
C LYS A 12 8.66 -5.31 -16.04
N SER A 13 9.88 -5.62 -15.61
CA SER A 13 10.15 -6.57 -14.52
C SER A 13 9.89 -5.94 -13.15
N HIS A 14 8.61 -5.76 -12.82
CA HIS A 14 8.17 -5.31 -11.49
C HIS A 14 8.50 -6.32 -10.38
N ARG A 15 8.35 -5.91 -9.13
CA ARG A 15 8.31 -6.83 -7.98
C ARG A 15 7.15 -7.81 -8.16
N LYS A 16 7.44 -9.00 -8.69
CA LYS A 16 6.54 -10.14 -8.72
C LYS A 16 6.23 -10.55 -7.28
N ASP A 17 5.00 -10.28 -6.83
CA ASP A 17 4.52 -10.89 -5.61
C ASP A 17 4.43 -12.41 -5.81
N GLY A 18 5.08 -13.16 -4.93
CA GLY A 18 5.23 -14.61 -5.07
C GLY A 18 3.91 -15.36 -5.00
N PHE A 19 2.90 -14.81 -4.32
CA PHE A 19 1.57 -15.42 -4.23
C PHE A 19 0.78 -15.20 -5.52
N VAL A 20 0.79 -13.95 -6.03
CA VAL A 20 0.11 -13.61 -7.30
C VAL A 20 0.69 -14.42 -8.47
N ASP A 21 2.02 -14.51 -8.57
CA ASP A 21 2.68 -15.25 -9.66
C ASP A 21 2.57 -16.78 -9.49
N TRP A 22 2.46 -17.30 -8.25
CA TRP A 22 2.17 -18.72 -7.98
C TRP A 22 0.74 -19.11 -8.37
N ILE A 23 -0.27 -18.33 -7.96
CA ILE A 23 -1.68 -18.54 -8.38
C ILE A 23 -1.79 -18.49 -9.90
N LYS A 24 -1.17 -17.50 -10.55
CA LYS A 24 -1.10 -17.39 -12.01
C LYS A 24 -0.49 -18.65 -12.65
N GLY A 25 0.54 -19.25 -12.02
CA GLY A 25 1.11 -20.52 -12.43
C GLY A 25 0.13 -21.70 -12.37
N LEU A 26 -0.70 -21.77 -11.33
CA LEU A 26 -1.77 -22.78 -11.22
C LEU A 26 -2.83 -22.60 -12.33
N LEU A 27 -3.25 -21.37 -12.60
CA LEU A 27 -4.25 -21.06 -13.65
C LEU A 27 -3.72 -21.28 -15.08
N ALA A 28 -2.40 -21.28 -15.29
CA ALA A 28 -1.81 -21.55 -16.59
C ALA A 28 -2.03 -23.00 -17.07
N ALA A 29 -2.15 -23.97 -16.16
CA ALA A 29 -2.33 -25.38 -16.53
C ALA A 29 -3.73 -25.67 -17.14
N PRO A 30 -4.88 -25.28 -16.53
CA PRO A 30 -6.18 -25.41 -17.19
C PRO A 30 -6.28 -24.58 -18.47
N PHE A 31 -5.61 -23.42 -18.55
CA PHE A 31 -5.57 -22.64 -19.79
C PHE A 31 -4.97 -23.47 -20.94
N VAL A 32 -3.75 -23.97 -20.77
CA VAL A 32 -3.04 -24.73 -21.82
C VAL A 32 -3.74 -26.05 -22.16
N LEU A 33 -4.32 -26.74 -21.16
CA LEU A 33 -4.93 -28.05 -21.36
C LEU A 33 -6.38 -28.02 -21.85
N HIS A 34 -7.12 -26.92 -21.63
CA HIS A 34 -8.57 -26.87 -21.82
C HIS A 34 -9.11 -25.59 -22.45
N ALA A 35 -8.44 -24.43 -22.31
CA ALA A 35 -8.86 -23.19 -22.97
C ALA A 35 -8.31 -23.07 -24.39
N VAL A 36 -7.14 -23.66 -24.69
CA VAL A 36 -6.58 -23.74 -26.05
C VAL A 36 -7.24 -24.89 -26.82
N SER A 37 -8.52 -24.72 -27.18
CA SER A 37 -9.27 -25.63 -28.04
C SER A 37 -9.45 -25.07 -29.45
N HIS A 38 -9.62 -25.96 -30.44
CA HIS A 38 -10.02 -25.64 -31.81
C HIS A 38 -11.44 -26.11 -32.14
N GLU A 39 -12.17 -26.67 -31.17
CA GLU A 39 -13.54 -27.16 -31.35
C GLU A 39 -14.57 -26.01 -31.26
N LEU A 40 -15.67 -26.14 -32.01
CA LEU A 40 -16.64 -25.06 -32.23
C LEU A 40 -17.59 -24.77 -31.04
N ASP A 41 -17.52 -25.55 -29.96
CA ASP A 41 -18.33 -25.33 -28.75
C ASP A 41 -17.55 -24.50 -27.72
N ASP A 42 -17.48 -23.21 -27.98
CA ASP A 42 -16.90 -22.22 -27.07
C ASP A 42 -17.62 -22.17 -25.72
N LEU A 43 -18.92 -22.48 -25.66
CA LEU A 43 -19.72 -22.32 -24.44
C LEU A 43 -19.40 -23.40 -23.40
N THR A 44 -19.36 -24.69 -23.79
CA THR A 44 -18.98 -25.75 -22.87
C THR A 44 -17.48 -25.69 -22.53
N THR A 45 -16.64 -25.26 -23.48
CA THR A 45 -15.22 -24.96 -23.24
C THR A 45 -15.05 -23.90 -22.15
N SER A 46 -15.73 -22.74 -22.27
CA SER A 46 -15.71 -21.69 -21.25
C SER A 46 -16.24 -22.15 -19.90
N GLN A 47 -17.38 -22.86 -19.86
CA GLN A 47 -17.96 -23.35 -18.61
C GLN A 47 -17.02 -24.32 -17.88
N ARG A 48 -16.33 -25.19 -18.62
CA ARG A 48 -15.29 -26.10 -18.09
C ARG A 48 -14.12 -25.32 -17.48
N VAL A 49 -13.54 -24.37 -18.24
CA VAL A 49 -12.41 -23.55 -17.80
C VAL A 49 -12.76 -22.72 -16.57
N ARG A 50 -13.93 -22.05 -16.58
CA ARG A 50 -14.48 -21.30 -15.43
C ARG A 50 -14.63 -22.17 -14.19
N SER A 51 -15.17 -23.39 -14.34
CA SER A 51 -15.32 -24.33 -13.22
C SER A 51 -13.98 -24.77 -12.63
N GLN A 52 -12.97 -24.99 -13.48
CA GLN A 52 -11.63 -25.38 -13.04
C GLN A 52 -10.87 -24.24 -12.36
N TYR A 53 -10.96 -23.00 -12.87
CA TYR A 53 -10.42 -21.83 -12.18
C TYR A 53 -11.10 -21.61 -10.82
N ALA A 54 -12.43 -21.71 -10.75
CA ALA A 54 -13.19 -21.58 -9.50
C ALA A 54 -12.74 -22.61 -8.45
N GLN A 55 -12.59 -23.89 -8.83
CA GLN A 55 -12.10 -24.93 -7.93
C GLN A 55 -10.66 -24.66 -7.47
N ILE A 56 -9.74 -24.25 -8.36
CA ILE A 56 -8.37 -23.88 -7.97
C ILE A 56 -8.38 -22.75 -6.94
N PHE A 57 -9.20 -21.71 -7.16
CA PHE A 57 -9.34 -20.62 -6.20
C PHE A 57 -9.89 -21.11 -4.85
N LYS A 58 -10.89 -21.98 -4.84
CA LYS A 58 -11.45 -22.64 -3.64
C LYS A 58 -10.40 -23.46 -2.86
N ASP A 59 -9.56 -24.21 -3.57
CA ASP A 59 -8.47 -24.98 -2.97
C ASP A 59 -7.41 -24.07 -2.34
N ILE A 60 -7.19 -22.88 -2.92
CA ILE A 60 -6.34 -21.83 -2.33
C ILE A 60 -7.00 -21.20 -1.10
N GLU A 61 -8.33 -21.00 -1.06
CA GLU A 61 -9.03 -20.56 0.18
C GLU A 61 -8.71 -21.50 1.35
N GLY A 62 -8.77 -22.82 1.12
CA GLY A 62 -8.38 -23.83 2.11
C GLY A 62 -6.92 -23.71 2.56
N LEU A 63 -5.98 -23.42 1.65
CA LEU A 63 -4.58 -23.19 2.01
C LEU A 63 -4.35 -21.89 2.79
N ILE A 64 -5.17 -20.85 2.54
CA ILE A 64 -5.17 -19.60 3.32
C ILE A 64 -5.70 -19.86 4.73
N SER A 65 -6.85 -20.51 4.89
CA SER A 65 -7.42 -20.81 6.21
C SER A 65 -6.49 -21.66 7.07
N ASN A 66 -5.88 -22.70 6.49
CA ASN A 66 -4.85 -23.49 7.15
C ASN A 66 -3.61 -22.67 7.56
N LYS A 67 -3.27 -21.60 6.82
CA LYS A 67 -2.19 -20.68 7.21
C LYS A 67 -2.64 -19.73 8.34
N ILE A 68 -3.87 -19.22 8.32
CA ILE A 68 -4.39 -18.36 9.41
C ILE A 68 -4.35 -19.11 10.75
N GLU A 69 -4.80 -20.38 10.76
CA GLU A 69 -4.69 -21.24 11.95
C GLU A 69 -3.24 -21.51 12.39
N PHE A 70 -2.32 -21.66 11.44
CA PHE A 70 -0.90 -21.88 11.71
C PHE A 70 -0.25 -20.63 12.32
N ASP A 71 -0.50 -19.47 11.72
CA ASP A 71 0.04 -18.18 12.16
C ASP A 71 -0.49 -17.80 13.55
N ALA A 72 -1.75 -18.14 13.86
CA ALA A 72 -2.32 -17.97 15.19
C ALA A 72 -1.64 -18.86 16.24
N LYS A 73 -1.43 -20.16 15.95
CA LYS A 73 -0.71 -21.08 16.83
C LYS A 73 0.75 -20.65 17.06
N SER A 74 1.40 -20.08 16.05
CA SER A 74 2.73 -19.48 16.21
C SER A 74 2.71 -18.28 17.17
N GLN A 75 1.71 -17.40 17.08
CA GLN A 75 1.56 -16.26 18.00
C GLN A 75 1.22 -16.70 19.43
N GLU A 76 0.51 -17.82 19.60
CA GLU A 76 0.29 -18.43 20.92
C GLU A 76 1.59 -19.01 21.49
N LEU A 77 2.47 -19.60 20.67
CA LEU A 77 3.81 -20.02 21.09
C LEU A 77 4.70 -18.84 21.48
N ASP A 78 4.72 -17.76 20.68
CA ASP A 78 5.46 -16.52 20.97
C ASP A 78 5.09 -15.98 22.37
N GLN A 79 3.78 -15.90 22.67
CA GLN A 79 3.24 -15.38 23.93
C GLN A 79 3.53 -16.26 25.14
N ASN A 80 3.65 -17.58 24.95
CA ASN A 80 3.95 -18.52 26.03
C ASN A 80 5.46 -18.71 26.28
N GLY A 81 6.33 -18.00 25.53
CA GLY A 81 7.79 -18.10 25.67
C GLY A 81 8.34 -19.43 25.15
N ALA A 82 7.80 -19.93 24.04
CA ALA A 82 8.14 -21.21 23.45
C ALA A 82 9.62 -21.35 23.06
N SER A 83 10.11 -22.59 23.08
CA SER A 83 11.48 -22.97 22.73
C SER A 83 11.64 -23.32 21.26
N ASP A 84 12.88 -23.37 20.76
CA ASP A 84 13.18 -23.79 19.37
C ASP A 84 12.52 -25.13 18.99
N LEU A 85 12.45 -26.07 19.94
CA LEU A 85 11.81 -27.38 19.76
C LEU A 85 10.30 -27.29 19.51
N ASP A 86 9.62 -26.32 20.10
CA ASP A 86 8.18 -26.11 19.90
C ASP A 86 7.88 -25.61 18.47
N TYR A 87 8.77 -24.78 17.91
CA TYR A 87 8.71 -24.37 16.50
C TYR A 87 9.12 -25.50 15.54
N GLU A 88 10.07 -26.37 15.91
CA GLU A 88 10.37 -27.59 15.14
C GLU A 88 9.16 -28.54 15.09
N LEU A 89 8.43 -28.69 16.19
CA LEU A 89 7.21 -29.49 16.28
C LEU A 89 6.02 -28.87 15.52
N LEU A 90 5.87 -27.53 15.54
CA LEU A 90 4.87 -26.82 14.75
C LEU A 90 5.19 -26.86 13.24
N GLY A 91 6.47 -26.77 12.87
CA GLY A 91 6.96 -26.91 11.50
C GLY A 91 6.69 -25.67 10.63
N LYS A 92 6.06 -25.87 9.46
CA LYS A 92 5.71 -24.78 8.52
C LYS A 92 4.40 -25.07 7.79
N SER A 93 3.53 -24.06 7.70
CA SER A 93 2.29 -24.14 6.91
C SER A 93 2.56 -24.59 5.46
N ARG A 94 1.63 -25.34 4.86
CA ARG A 94 1.77 -25.82 3.47
C ARG A 94 1.92 -24.65 2.48
N LEU A 95 1.27 -23.52 2.75
CA LEU A 95 1.39 -22.33 1.92
C LEU A 95 2.77 -21.65 2.04
N ASN A 96 3.37 -21.61 3.24
CA ASN A 96 4.76 -21.14 3.43
C ASN A 96 5.81 -22.08 2.79
N GLN A 97 5.49 -23.36 2.57
CA GLN A 97 6.36 -24.27 1.80
C GLN A 97 6.28 -24.01 0.28
N LEU A 98 5.10 -23.66 -0.22
CA LEU A 98 4.83 -23.44 -1.65
C LEU A 98 5.20 -22.02 -2.11
N VAL A 99 5.00 -21.03 -1.25
CA VAL A 99 5.31 -19.61 -1.48
C VAL A 99 6.11 -19.09 -0.27
N PRO A 100 7.44 -19.26 -0.23
CA PRO A 100 8.26 -18.88 0.93
C PRO A 100 8.23 -17.38 1.28
N THR A 101 7.77 -16.52 0.37
CA THR A 101 7.62 -15.07 0.54
C THR A 101 6.24 -14.64 1.03
N ILE A 102 5.34 -15.59 1.37
CA ILE A 102 3.98 -15.29 1.82
C ILE A 102 3.96 -14.62 3.21
N GLY A 103 3.33 -13.45 3.30
CA GLY A 103 3.05 -12.76 4.56
C GLY A 103 1.85 -13.37 5.31
N ASN A 104 1.47 -12.77 6.43
CA ASN A 104 0.33 -13.22 7.23
C ASN A 104 -1.00 -12.83 6.56
N PHE A 105 -2.05 -13.62 6.80
CA PHE A 105 -3.42 -13.27 6.42
C PHE A 105 -4.20 -12.85 7.67
N PHE A 106 -4.80 -11.66 7.65
CA PHE A 106 -5.61 -11.15 8.76
C PHE A 106 -7.10 -11.54 8.65
N THR A 107 -7.53 -12.00 7.48
CA THR A 107 -8.91 -12.31 7.13
C THR A 107 -8.98 -13.51 6.20
N GLU A 108 -10.14 -14.18 6.16
CA GLU A 108 -10.45 -15.11 5.09
C GLU A 108 -10.48 -14.36 3.75
N VAL A 109 -10.10 -15.02 2.65
CA VAL A 109 -10.04 -14.41 1.32
C VAL A 109 -10.93 -15.24 0.38
N PRO A 110 -12.20 -14.83 0.13
CA PRO A 110 -13.17 -15.59 -0.68
C PRO A 110 -12.87 -15.49 -2.19
N LEU A 111 -11.79 -16.15 -2.61
CA LEU A 111 -11.24 -16.18 -3.95
C LEU A 111 -12.17 -16.82 -5.00
N GLU A 112 -12.87 -17.91 -4.69
CA GLU A 112 -13.78 -18.58 -5.63
C GLU A 112 -14.90 -17.61 -6.05
N LYS A 113 -15.51 -16.97 -5.05
CA LYS A 113 -16.56 -15.96 -5.24
C LYS A 113 -16.03 -14.72 -5.96
N ALA A 114 -14.83 -14.25 -5.63
CA ALA A 114 -14.22 -13.09 -6.26
C ALA A 114 -13.84 -13.35 -7.72
N PHE A 115 -13.30 -14.53 -8.02
CA PHE A 115 -13.04 -14.98 -9.40
C PHE A 115 -14.33 -15.01 -10.21
N LEU A 116 -15.38 -15.69 -9.72
CA LEU A 116 -16.66 -15.79 -10.43
C LEU A 116 -17.33 -14.42 -10.69
N TRP A 117 -16.99 -13.40 -9.89
CA TRP A 117 -17.43 -12.02 -10.12
C TRP A 117 -16.58 -11.30 -11.16
N GLU A 118 -15.25 -11.25 -11.02
CA GLU A 118 -14.38 -10.58 -12.01
C GLU A 118 -14.50 -11.24 -13.39
N ASP A 119 -14.61 -12.57 -13.43
CA ASP A 119 -14.79 -13.36 -14.66
C ASP A 119 -16.12 -13.06 -15.38
N ALA A 120 -17.11 -12.50 -14.69
CA ALA A 120 -18.38 -12.08 -15.31
C ALA A 120 -18.29 -10.73 -16.07
N SER A 121 -17.22 -9.95 -15.89
CA SER A 121 -16.95 -8.72 -16.67
C SER A 121 -15.67 -8.79 -17.49
N GLU A 122 -14.61 -9.41 -16.97
CA GLU A 122 -13.28 -9.52 -17.58
C GLU A 122 -13.10 -10.76 -18.47
N ALA A 123 -14.15 -11.60 -18.58
CA ALA A 123 -14.25 -12.78 -19.44
C ALA A 123 -12.97 -13.63 -19.45
N ILE A 124 -12.49 -14.02 -18.26
CA ILE A 124 -11.18 -14.64 -18.03
C ILE A 124 -11.20 -16.10 -18.52
N SER A 125 -12.32 -16.82 -18.35
CA SER A 125 -12.55 -18.18 -18.89
C SER A 125 -12.68 -18.25 -20.40
N ASP A 126 -13.04 -17.14 -21.04
CA ASP A 126 -13.43 -17.10 -22.46
C ASP A 126 -12.23 -16.83 -23.38
N ARG A 127 -11.08 -16.47 -22.80
CA ARG A 127 -9.84 -16.23 -23.53
C ARG A 127 -9.28 -17.56 -24.05
N ARG A 128 -9.08 -17.66 -25.36
CA ARG A 128 -8.43 -18.81 -26.02
C ARG A 128 -6.93 -18.59 -26.27
N MET A 129 -6.51 -17.33 -26.43
CA MET A 129 -5.15 -16.96 -26.84
C MET A 129 -4.31 -16.26 -25.75
N VAL A 130 -4.93 -15.87 -24.63
CA VAL A 130 -4.28 -15.10 -23.55
C VAL A 130 -4.65 -15.70 -22.20
N ALA A 131 -3.68 -16.31 -21.52
CA ALA A 131 -3.85 -16.87 -20.18
C ALA A 131 -4.17 -15.78 -19.13
N PRO A 132 -4.72 -16.13 -17.95
CA PRO A 132 -4.91 -15.21 -16.84
C PRO A 132 -3.60 -14.46 -16.51
N SER A 133 -3.68 -13.14 -16.43
CA SER A 133 -2.53 -12.27 -16.20
C SER A 133 -2.29 -12.02 -14.70
N PHE A 134 -1.13 -11.43 -14.40
CA PHE A 134 -0.84 -10.94 -13.04
C PHE A 134 -1.90 -9.95 -12.54
N ASN A 135 -2.43 -9.09 -13.44
CA ASN A 135 -3.46 -8.12 -13.11
C ASN A 135 -4.83 -8.76 -12.89
N ASP A 136 -5.16 -9.87 -13.57
CA ASP A 136 -6.41 -10.59 -13.30
C ASP A 136 -6.38 -11.18 -11.88
N VAL A 137 -5.28 -11.86 -11.50
CA VAL A 137 -5.11 -12.41 -10.15
C VAL A 137 -5.08 -11.32 -9.08
N ARG A 138 -4.39 -10.19 -9.33
CA ARG A 138 -4.38 -9.01 -8.43
C ARG A 138 -5.80 -8.45 -8.22
N ARG A 139 -6.59 -8.30 -9.28
CA ARG A 139 -7.99 -7.83 -9.19
C ARG A 139 -8.89 -8.79 -8.43
N ILE A 140 -8.71 -10.09 -8.60
CA ILE A 140 -9.43 -11.14 -7.85
C ILE A 140 -9.07 -11.05 -6.35
N LEU A 141 -7.79 -10.90 -6.00
CA LEU A 141 -7.34 -10.73 -4.60
C LEU A 141 -7.89 -9.45 -3.95
N ASN A 142 -7.93 -8.32 -4.68
CA ASN A 142 -8.56 -7.09 -4.21
C ASN A 142 -10.07 -7.29 -3.97
N THR A 143 -10.75 -7.89 -4.94
CA THR A 143 -12.20 -8.14 -4.88
C THR A 143 -12.56 -9.13 -3.77
N ALA A 144 -11.73 -10.13 -3.49
CA ALA A 144 -11.90 -11.05 -2.38
C ALA A 144 -11.81 -10.35 -1.02
N GLN A 145 -10.82 -9.47 -0.81
CA GLN A 145 -10.72 -8.68 0.43
C GLN A 145 -11.93 -7.75 0.62
N VAL A 146 -12.39 -7.10 -0.45
CA VAL A 146 -13.64 -6.32 -0.41
C VAL A 146 -14.85 -7.22 -0.08
N PHE A 147 -14.93 -8.41 -0.67
CA PHE A 147 -16.02 -9.36 -0.44
C PHE A 147 -16.04 -9.93 0.97
N TYR A 148 -14.89 -10.11 1.62
CA TYR A 148 -14.83 -10.49 3.04
C TYR A 148 -15.59 -9.48 3.90
N TYR A 149 -15.22 -8.19 3.84
CA TYR A 149 -15.86 -7.15 4.64
C TYR A 149 -17.36 -7.00 4.33
N LYS A 150 -17.78 -7.12 3.06
CA LYS A 150 -19.21 -7.11 2.69
C LYS A 150 -19.98 -8.31 3.24
N ASP A 151 -19.39 -9.50 3.20
CA ASP A 151 -20.06 -10.72 3.67
C ASP A 151 -20.13 -10.78 5.19
N GLN A 152 -19.12 -10.28 5.92
CA GLN A 152 -19.16 -10.16 7.38
C GLN A 152 -20.30 -9.23 7.83
N LYS A 153 -20.50 -8.10 7.13
CA LYS A 153 -21.65 -7.21 7.35
C LYS A 153 -22.98 -7.90 7.02
N ARG A 154 -23.11 -8.58 5.87
CA ARG A 154 -24.38 -9.16 5.39
C ARG A 154 -24.81 -10.44 6.10
N LYS A 155 -23.89 -11.39 6.29
CA LYS A 155 -24.18 -12.72 6.84
C LYS A 155 -24.31 -12.71 8.37
N TYR A 156 -23.56 -11.82 9.04
CA TYR A 156 -23.42 -11.84 10.50
C TYR A 156 -23.75 -10.49 11.18
N GLY A 157 -24.11 -9.45 10.42
CA GLY A 157 -24.36 -8.11 10.96
C GLY A 157 -23.10 -7.37 11.44
N ARG A 158 -21.90 -7.89 11.14
CA ARG A 158 -20.63 -7.43 11.71
C ARG A 158 -19.96 -6.39 10.81
N ASN A 159 -20.01 -5.12 11.21
CA ASN A 159 -19.17 -4.07 10.63
C ASN A 159 -17.71 -4.23 11.14
N LEU A 160 -16.96 -5.21 10.61
CA LEU A 160 -15.57 -5.44 11.02
C LEU A 160 -14.60 -4.37 10.50
N LEU A 161 -14.88 -3.74 9.35
CA LEU A 161 -14.04 -2.68 8.82
C LEU A 161 -14.22 -1.40 9.64
N ARG A 162 -13.20 -1.04 10.43
CA ARG A 162 -13.17 0.16 11.29
C ARG A 162 -12.27 1.26 10.74
N MET A 163 -11.28 0.92 9.91
CA MET A 163 -10.37 1.87 9.27
C MET A 163 -10.08 1.49 7.82
N VAL A 164 -10.10 2.49 6.93
CA VAL A 164 -9.48 2.41 5.61
C VAL A 164 -8.31 3.39 5.58
N THR A 165 -7.17 2.97 5.03
CA THR A 165 -6.03 3.86 4.78
C THR A 165 -5.69 3.89 3.30
N PHE A 166 -5.15 5.02 2.85
CA PHE A 166 -4.82 5.28 1.46
C PHE A 166 -3.41 5.82 1.36
N ASP A 167 -2.62 5.37 0.40
CA ASP A 167 -1.50 6.15 -0.08
C ASP A 167 -1.97 7.38 -0.87
N GLY A 168 -1.09 8.36 -1.06
CA GLY A 168 -1.36 9.55 -1.88
C GLY A 168 -1.22 9.27 -3.37
N ASP A 169 0.02 9.28 -3.85
CA ASP A 169 0.37 9.23 -5.27
C ASP A 169 0.01 7.89 -5.92
N VAL A 170 -0.40 7.93 -7.18
CA VAL A 170 -0.92 6.80 -7.99
C VAL A 170 -2.21 6.15 -7.42
N THR A 171 -2.65 6.57 -6.23
CA THR A 171 -3.67 5.88 -5.42
C THR A 171 -4.93 6.74 -5.20
N LEU A 172 -4.77 7.98 -4.74
CA LEU A 172 -5.84 8.99 -4.62
C LEU A 172 -5.82 9.98 -5.80
N TYR A 173 -4.63 10.28 -6.31
CA TYR A 173 -4.37 11.16 -7.44
C TYR A 173 -3.24 10.62 -8.31
N GLU A 174 -3.11 11.14 -9.53
CA GLU A 174 -1.94 10.87 -10.38
C GLU A 174 -0.64 11.37 -9.72
N ASP A 175 0.50 10.80 -10.12
CA ASP A 175 1.85 11.13 -9.61
C ASP A 175 2.12 12.66 -9.61
N GLY A 176 2.41 13.20 -8.43
CA GLY A 176 2.65 14.63 -8.18
C GLY A 176 1.39 15.51 -8.17
N GLY A 177 0.19 14.92 -8.17
CA GLY A 177 -1.09 15.62 -8.22
C GLY A 177 -1.67 16.05 -6.86
N SER A 178 -2.94 16.47 -6.89
CA SER A 178 -3.76 16.86 -5.72
C SER A 178 -5.19 16.34 -5.88
N LEU A 179 -5.96 16.29 -4.80
CA LEU A 179 -7.42 16.15 -4.85
C LEU A 179 -8.08 17.52 -5.09
N ASP A 180 -8.58 17.77 -6.30
CA ASP A 180 -9.58 18.80 -6.53
C ASP A 180 -10.98 18.34 -6.05
N TYR A 181 -11.90 19.28 -5.81
CA TYR A 181 -13.24 19.01 -5.25
C TYR A 181 -14.11 18.08 -6.12
N THR A 182 -13.82 17.97 -7.43
CA THR A 182 -14.56 17.13 -8.37
C THR A 182 -13.98 15.72 -8.52
N ASN A 183 -12.86 15.41 -7.84
CA ASN A 183 -12.22 14.11 -7.93
C ASN A 183 -13.19 12.97 -7.51
N PRO A 184 -13.38 11.94 -8.35
CA PRO A 184 -14.37 10.89 -8.14
C PRO A 184 -14.15 10.02 -6.90
N VAL A 185 -13.01 10.11 -6.20
CA VAL A 185 -12.77 9.40 -4.94
C VAL A 185 -13.49 10.04 -3.75
N ILE A 186 -13.67 11.37 -3.75
CA ILE A 186 -14.15 12.15 -2.59
C ILE A 186 -15.53 11.66 -2.08
N PRO A 187 -16.55 11.42 -2.93
CA PRO A 187 -17.86 10.93 -2.47
C PRO A 187 -17.77 9.60 -1.70
N TYR A 188 -16.80 8.74 -2.03
CA TYR A 188 -16.58 7.48 -1.33
C TYR A 188 -15.83 7.67 0.00
N LEU A 189 -14.90 8.62 0.07
CA LEU A 189 -14.23 9.00 1.32
C LEU A 189 -15.24 9.58 2.33
N LEU A 190 -16.13 10.47 1.89
CA LEU A 190 -17.25 10.95 2.72
C LEU A 190 -18.15 9.79 3.17
N LYS A 191 -18.45 8.83 2.28
CA LYS A 191 -19.29 7.66 2.62
C LYS A 191 -18.62 6.68 3.60
N LEU A 192 -17.28 6.67 3.72
CA LEU A 192 -16.57 5.95 4.78
C LEU A 192 -16.75 6.65 6.13
N LEU A 193 -16.50 7.96 6.19
CA LEU A 193 -16.67 8.78 7.40
C LEU A 193 -18.11 8.73 7.94
N GLU A 194 -19.11 8.84 7.05
CA GLU A 194 -20.54 8.74 7.38
C GLU A 194 -20.91 7.36 8.00
N ARG A 195 -20.17 6.31 7.65
CA ARG A 195 -20.32 4.96 8.19
C ARG A 195 -19.53 4.73 9.49
N ASN A 196 -18.91 5.77 10.04
CA ASN A 196 -17.96 5.72 11.17
C ASN A 196 -16.72 4.86 10.89
N ILE A 197 -16.29 4.80 9.62
CA ILE A 197 -15.03 4.16 9.22
C ILE A 197 -13.97 5.25 9.14
N HIS A 198 -12.86 5.07 9.85
CA HIS A 198 -11.77 6.03 9.89
C HIS A 198 -11.02 6.07 8.55
N VAL A 199 -10.55 7.26 8.15
CA VAL A 199 -9.87 7.49 6.87
C VAL A 199 -8.49 8.09 7.15
N GLY A 200 -7.44 7.30 6.96
CA GLY A 200 -6.06 7.75 7.12
C GLY A 200 -5.31 7.83 5.80
N ILE A 201 -4.75 8.99 5.46
CA ILE A 201 -3.91 9.17 4.27
C ILE A 201 -2.44 9.00 4.70
N VAL A 202 -1.81 7.89 4.33
CA VAL A 202 -0.47 7.48 4.81
C VAL A 202 0.52 7.61 3.67
N THR A 203 1.26 8.73 3.64
CA THR A 203 2.07 9.15 2.49
C THR A 203 3.56 9.25 2.82
N ALA A 204 4.38 8.96 1.82
CA ALA A 204 5.82 9.20 1.83
C ALA A 204 6.21 10.69 1.87
N ALA A 205 5.29 11.60 1.51
CA ALA A 205 5.52 13.04 1.61
C ALA A 205 5.73 13.44 3.08
N GLY A 206 6.96 13.75 3.45
CA GLY A 206 7.35 14.10 4.82
C GLY A 206 7.54 15.60 5.02
N TYR A 207 6.47 16.30 5.39
CA TYR A 207 6.44 17.68 5.88
C TYR A 207 5.95 17.74 7.34
N ASP A 208 6.53 18.63 8.13
CA ASP A 208 6.07 19.03 9.47
C ASP A 208 4.99 20.12 9.44
N GLU A 209 4.81 20.78 8.29
CA GLU A 209 3.83 21.86 8.07
C GLU A 209 2.51 21.34 7.46
N ALA A 210 1.39 21.51 8.17
CA ALA A 210 0.07 21.02 7.74
C ALA A 210 -0.35 21.51 6.34
N HIS A 211 -0.13 22.79 6.03
CA HIS A 211 -0.56 23.42 4.77
C HIS A 211 0.01 22.77 3.49
N LYS A 212 1.11 22.02 3.61
CA LYS A 212 1.71 21.27 2.49
C LYS A 212 0.97 19.98 2.16
N TYR A 213 0.17 19.47 3.09
CA TYR A 213 -0.83 18.43 2.82
C TYR A 213 -2.16 19.04 2.41
N GLU A 214 -2.55 20.18 2.98
CA GLU A 214 -3.80 20.87 2.63
C GLU A 214 -3.83 21.24 1.14
N SER A 215 -2.75 21.81 0.60
CA SER A 215 -2.60 22.07 -0.84
C SER A 215 -2.58 20.82 -1.76
N ARG A 216 -2.44 19.62 -1.20
CA ARG A 216 -2.64 18.34 -1.93
C ARG A 216 -4.04 17.74 -1.73
N LEU A 217 -4.81 18.21 -0.75
CA LEU A 217 -6.05 17.60 -0.27
C LEU A 217 -7.23 18.60 -0.21
N GLU A 218 -7.05 19.82 -0.72
CA GLU A 218 -7.99 20.94 -0.68
C GLU A 218 -9.42 20.52 -1.01
N GLY A 219 -9.63 19.81 -2.12
CA GLY A 219 -10.95 19.33 -2.52
C GLY A 219 -11.61 18.37 -1.51
N LEU A 220 -10.84 17.53 -0.85
CA LEU A 220 -11.34 16.63 0.20
C LEU A 220 -11.62 17.40 1.51
N ILE A 221 -10.74 18.33 1.89
CA ILE A 221 -10.91 19.16 3.09
C ILE A 221 -12.19 19.99 2.98
N THR A 222 -12.37 20.71 1.87
CA THR A 222 -13.58 21.48 1.57
C THR A 222 -14.82 20.59 1.50
N ALA A 223 -14.73 19.38 0.90
CA ALA A 223 -15.86 18.47 0.85
C ALA A 223 -16.23 17.84 2.22
N VAL A 224 -15.28 17.74 3.16
CA VAL A 224 -15.56 17.35 4.56
C VAL A 224 -16.15 18.53 5.34
N HIS A 225 -15.66 19.75 5.13
CA HIS A 225 -16.21 20.97 5.70
C HIS A 225 -17.68 21.18 5.28
N ASP A 226 -17.94 21.22 3.98
CA ASP A 226 -19.25 21.48 3.37
C ASP A 226 -20.27 20.34 3.60
N SER A 227 -19.83 19.20 4.15
CA SER A 227 -20.70 18.04 4.37
C SER A 227 -21.69 18.26 5.52
N THR A 228 -22.94 18.50 5.16
CA THR A 228 -24.09 18.56 6.09
C THR A 228 -24.52 17.19 6.63
N SER A 229 -23.94 16.09 6.13
CA SER A 229 -24.25 14.71 6.55
C SER A 229 -23.26 14.13 7.56
N LEU A 230 -22.05 14.71 7.71
CA LEU A 230 -21.05 14.24 8.67
C LEU A 230 -21.21 14.94 10.02
N THR A 231 -21.15 14.17 11.11
CA THR A 231 -21.02 14.75 12.46
C THR A 231 -19.60 15.26 12.69
N ALA A 232 -19.40 16.19 13.63
CA ALA A 232 -18.05 16.67 13.98
C ALA A 232 -17.08 15.53 14.37
N THR A 233 -17.59 14.51 15.07
CA THR A 233 -16.85 13.28 15.37
C THR A 233 -16.42 12.56 14.08
N GLN A 234 -17.34 12.37 13.13
CA GLN A 234 -17.02 11.75 11.85
C GLN A 234 -16.04 12.58 11.00
N LYS A 235 -16.15 13.91 10.99
CA LYS A 235 -15.15 14.77 10.34
C LYS A 235 -13.75 14.55 10.95
N SER A 236 -13.66 14.43 12.29
CA SER A 236 -12.39 14.18 12.99
C SER A 236 -11.78 12.78 12.76
N HIS A 237 -12.50 11.85 12.11
CA HIS A 237 -11.98 10.54 11.72
C HIS A 237 -11.11 10.59 10.43
N LEU A 238 -10.88 11.77 9.85
CA LEU A 238 -9.91 11.99 8.77
C LEU A 238 -8.53 12.40 9.34
N THR A 239 -7.48 11.68 8.97
CA THR A 239 -6.09 12.02 9.32
C THR A 239 -5.13 11.93 8.12
N VAL A 240 -3.97 12.57 8.26
CA VAL A 240 -2.80 12.39 7.39
C VAL A 240 -1.63 11.92 8.24
N MET A 241 -0.98 10.84 7.83
CA MET A 241 0.29 10.37 8.35
C MET A 241 1.38 10.62 7.30
N GLY A 242 2.20 11.64 7.54
CA GLY A 242 3.27 12.10 6.66
C GLY A 242 4.63 11.48 6.96
N GLY A 243 5.48 11.41 5.93
CA GLY A 243 6.82 10.81 6.00
C GLY A 243 6.78 9.35 6.41
N GLU A 244 5.84 8.59 5.85
CA GLU A 244 5.42 7.22 6.18
C GLU A 244 4.88 7.00 7.62
N SER A 245 5.49 7.59 8.65
CA SER A 245 5.19 7.37 10.08
C SER A 245 5.77 8.48 11.00
N ASN A 246 6.02 9.67 10.44
CA ASN A 246 6.82 10.72 11.10
C ASN A 246 6.02 11.94 11.57
N TYR A 247 4.87 12.24 10.95
CA TYR A 247 4.05 13.42 11.28
C TYR A 247 2.56 13.07 11.20
N LEU A 248 1.82 13.18 12.31
CA LEU A 248 0.36 12.97 12.31
C LEU A 248 -0.38 14.31 12.30
N PHE A 249 -1.37 14.42 11.42
CA PHE A 249 -2.33 15.51 11.36
C PHE A 249 -3.75 14.97 11.40
N GLN A 250 -4.67 15.68 12.06
CA GLN A 250 -6.10 15.34 12.14
C GLN A 250 -6.94 16.49 11.58
N TYR A 251 -8.02 16.17 10.87
CA TYR A 251 -8.99 17.18 10.44
C TYR A 251 -9.56 17.92 11.65
N TYR A 252 -9.65 19.24 11.56
CA TYR A 252 -10.14 20.10 12.62
C TYR A 252 -10.87 21.32 12.06
N GLU A 253 -11.89 21.77 12.79
CA GLU A 253 -12.86 22.80 12.41
C GLU A 253 -13.27 23.58 13.68
N PRO A 254 -12.42 24.50 14.18
CA PRO A 254 -12.71 25.31 15.37
C PRO A 254 -13.83 26.33 15.13
N SER A 255 -14.05 26.77 13.88
CA SER A 255 -15.13 27.69 13.51
C SER A 255 -15.55 27.51 12.05
N PRO A 256 -16.71 28.04 11.59
CA PRO A 256 -17.14 27.92 10.20
C PRO A 256 -16.24 28.59 9.16
N ASP A 257 -15.33 29.48 9.58
CA ASP A 257 -14.39 30.20 8.71
C ASP A 257 -12.94 29.66 8.86
N GLU A 258 -12.71 28.66 9.72
CA GLU A 258 -11.40 28.09 10.02
C GLU A 258 -11.51 26.56 10.09
N PHE A 259 -11.00 25.87 9.07
CA PHE A 259 -10.99 24.42 8.96
C PHE A 259 -9.74 23.95 8.20
N GLY A 260 -9.29 22.72 8.47
CA GLY A 260 -8.07 22.18 7.87
C GLY A 260 -7.48 21.03 8.68
N PHE A 261 -6.15 20.94 8.71
CA PHE A 261 -5.38 19.90 9.40
C PHE A 261 -4.59 20.48 10.59
N ARG A 262 -4.94 20.07 11.82
CA ARG A 262 -4.11 20.34 13.00
C ARG A 262 -3.02 19.28 13.14
N ALA A 263 -1.79 19.68 13.46
CA ALA A 263 -0.74 18.75 13.86
C ALA A 263 -1.10 18.12 15.23
N VAL A 264 -0.81 16.83 15.39
CA VAL A 264 -0.98 16.11 16.66
C VAL A 264 0.39 15.93 17.33
N PRO A 265 0.59 16.35 18.59
CA PRO A 265 1.85 16.20 19.32
C PRO A 265 2.36 14.75 19.32
N GLN A 266 3.68 14.57 19.10
CA GLN A 266 4.29 13.25 18.89
C GLN A 266 4.13 12.32 20.10
N GLU A 267 4.08 12.91 21.30
CA GLU A 267 3.82 12.24 22.57
C GLU A 267 2.43 11.58 22.67
N GLU A 268 1.43 12.00 21.88
CA GLU A 268 0.07 11.44 21.89
C GLU A 268 -0.03 10.14 21.07
N TRP A 269 0.75 9.98 20.00
CA TRP A 269 0.53 8.91 19.00
C TRP A 269 1.72 7.99 18.72
N LEU A 270 2.95 8.36 19.10
CA LEU A 270 4.13 7.55 18.79
C LEU A 270 4.09 6.19 19.51
N LEU A 271 4.39 5.09 18.81
CA LEU A 271 4.37 3.75 19.39
C LEU A 271 5.54 3.54 20.36
N ASP A 272 5.35 2.77 21.45
CA ASP A 272 6.36 2.62 22.50
C ASP A 272 7.71 2.10 22.01
N HIS A 273 7.72 1.16 21.07
CA HIS A 273 8.97 0.67 20.47
C HIS A 273 9.69 1.78 19.66
N MET A 274 8.94 2.70 19.02
CA MET A 274 9.51 3.86 18.33
C MET A 274 10.02 4.93 19.31
N ARG A 275 9.41 5.04 20.51
CA ARG A 275 9.92 5.87 21.63
C ARG A 275 11.22 5.31 22.22
N SER A 276 11.47 4.00 22.08
CA SER A 276 12.68 3.33 22.57
C SER A 276 13.90 3.46 21.65
N TRP A 277 13.73 4.01 20.44
CA TRP A 277 14.84 4.23 19.51
C TRP A 277 15.74 5.37 19.98
N GLU A 278 17.01 5.07 20.26
CA GLU A 278 17.97 6.09 20.67
C GLU A 278 18.32 7.04 19.51
N ASP A 279 18.21 8.36 19.73
CA ASP A 279 18.54 9.40 18.74
C ASP A 279 19.95 9.21 18.12
N LYS A 280 20.90 8.69 18.90
CA LYS A 280 22.26 8.38 18.41
C LYS A 280 22.26 7.44 17.20
N TYR A 281 21.34 6.48 17.16
CA TYR A 281 21.23 5.52 16.06
C TYR A 281 20.48 6.11 14.86
N ILE A 282 19.50 6.98 15.12
CA ILE A 282 18.78 7.76 14.10
C ILE A 282 19.77 8.64 13.33
N GLU A 283 20.56 9.45 14.03
CA GLU A 283 21.52 10.35 13.39
C GLU A 283 22.67 9.58 12.71
N GLN A 284 23.23 8.54 13.34
CA GLN A 284 24.25 7.70 12.70
C GLN A 284 23.76 7.03 11.40
N THR A 285 22.50 6.59 11.38
CA THR A 285 21.87 5.97 10.20
C THR A 285 21.70 6.98 9.08
N LEU A 286 21.18 8.17 9.39
CA LEU A 286 21.00 9.25 8.42
C LEU A 286 22.35 9.82 7.92
N ASP A 287 23.36 9.95 8.78
CA ASP A 287 24.73 10.35 8.38
C ASP A 287 25.36 9.35 7.40
N PHE A 288 25.16 8.05 7.64
CA PHE A 288 25.66 7.01 6.75
C PHE A 288 24.92 7.00 5.41
N ALA A 289 23.60 7.13 5.43
CA ALA A 289 22.77 7.30 4.22
C ALA A 289 23.16 8.57 3.44
N GLU A 290 23.39 9.69 4.11
CA GLU A 290 23.82 10.95 3.47
C GLU A 290 25.21 10.82 2.82
N LYS A 291 26.15 10.15 3.48
CA LYS A 291 27.47 9.83 2.93
C LYS A 291 27.37 8.93 1.69
N ILE A 292 26.46 7.96 1.70
CA ILE A 292 26.16 7.10 0.54
C ILE A 292 25.57 7.94 -0.60
N LEU A 293 24.56 8.78 -0.34
CA LEU A 293 23.97 9.71 -1.32
C LEU A 293 25.01 10.63 -1.96
N ARG A 294 25.92 11.22 -1.17
CA ARG A 294 27.02 12.06 -1.66
C ARG A 294 27.95 11.26 -2.58
N THR A 295 28.35 10.06 -2.16
CA THR A 295 29.21 9.16 -2.96
C THR A 295 28.54 8.74 -4.28
N LEU A 296 27.23 8.48 -4.26
CA LEU A 296 26.44 8.10 -5.42
C LEU A 296 26.22 9.27 -6.38
N LYS A 297 26.01 10.49 -5.86
CA LYS A 297 25.88 11.71 -6.68
C LYS A 297 27.07 11.87 -7.63
N ASP A 298 28.28 11.70 -7.10
CA ASP A 298 29.52 11.77 -7.87
C ASP A 298 29.71 10.53 -8.76
N ARG A 299 29.52 9.31 -8.22
CA ARG A 299 29.69 8.04 -8.95
C ARG A 299 28.81 7.94 -10.20
N LEU A 300 27.54 8.33 -10.07
CA LEU A 300 26.52 8.25 -11.12
C LEU A 300 26.46 9.52 -11.98
N LYS A 301 27.33 10.51 -11.72
CA LYS A 301 27.41 11.81 -12.39
C LYS A 301 26.05 12.52 -12.43
N LEU A 302 25.36 12.52 -11.30
CA LEU A 302 24.09 13.24 -11.18
C LEU A 302 24.34 14.75 -11.32
N PRO A 303 23.38 15.53 -11.84
CA PRO A 303 23.54 16.97 -11.99
C PRO A 303 23.90 17.67 -10.68
N SER A 304 24.77 18.68 -10.75
CA SER A 304 25.24 19.40 -9.56
C SER A 304 24.08 20.10 -8.85
N GLU A 305 23.06 20.51 -9.60
CA GLU A 305 21.84 21.19 -9.17
C GLU A 305 20.84 20.27 -8.44
N ALA A 306 21.09 18.97 -8.28
CA ALA A 306 20.26 18.07 -7.47
C ALA A 306 20.73 18.07 -6.00
N PRO A 307 20.09 18.81 -5.06
CA PRO A 307 20.55 18.87 -3.68
C PRO A 307 20.25 17.57 -2.92
N ILE A 308 21.09 17.30 -1.93
CA ILE A 308 20.81 16.31 -0.88
C ILE A 308 20.21 17.09 0.30
N ILE A 309 19.04 16.65 0.77
CA ILE A 309 18.27 17.30 1.83
C ILE A 309 18.23 16.37 3.05
N ARG A 310 18.69 16.89 4.18
CA ARG A 310 18.62 16.24 5.50
C ARG A 310 17.48 16.86 6.32
N LYS A 311 16.65 16.01 6.93
CA LYS A 311 15.58 16.34 7.88
C LYS A 311 15.85 15.60 9.20
N LYS A 312 15.10 15.93 10.26
CA LYS A 312 15.21 15.28 11.60
C LYS A 312 15.12 13.75 11.56
N ARG A 313 14.30 13.19 10.65
CA ARG A 313 14.04 11.73 10.55
C ARG A 313 14.07 11.19 9.11
N ALA A 314 14.76 11.90 8.21
CA ALA A 314 14.86 11.51 6.80
C ALA A 314 16.07 12.15 6.11
N VAL A 315 16.60 11.50 5.08
CA VAL A 315 17.56 12.11 4.15
C VAL A 315 17.29 11.66 2.72
N GLY A 316 17.39 12.56 1.75
CA GLY A 316 17.08 12.25 0.35
C GLY A 316 17.86 13.11 -0.64
N ILE A 317 17.82 12.72 -1.91
CA ILE A 317 18.34 13.49 -3.04
C ILE A 317 17.20 13.85 -3.98
N VAL A 318 17.00 15.15 -4.18
CA VAL A 318 15.88 15.67 -4.98
C VAL A 318 16.38 16.36 -6.25
N PRO A 319 15.60 16.41 -7.33
CA PRO A 319 15.91 17.22 -8.49
C PRO A 319 15.61 18.70 -8.18
N GLY A 320 16.67 19.51 -8.14
CA GLY A 320 16.53 20.96 -8.12
C GLY A 320 16.22 21.53 -9.50
N GLU A 321 16.50 22.82 -9.68
CA GLU A 321 16.21 23.56 -10.89
C GLU A 321 17.49 24.03 -11.60
N LYS A 322 17.40 24.21 -12.91
CA LYS A 322 18.42 24.89 -13.71
C LYS A 322 17.79 25.78 -14.76
N TYR A 323 18.53 26.81 -15.19
CA TYR A 323 18.07 27.71 -16.24
C TYR A 323 18.15 27.04 -17.61
N ASP A 324 17.02 26.97 -18.31
CA ASP A 324 16.96 26.54 -19.71
C ASP A 324 17.03 27.78 -20.62
N PRO A 325 18.13 27.97 -21.39
CA PRO A 325 18.26 29.10 -22.31
C PRO A 325 17.34 29.00 -23.53
N VAL A 326 16.72 27.84 -23.82
CA VAL A 326 15.77 27.69 -24.94
C VAL A 326 14.38 28.16 -24.53
N THR A 327 13.88 27.77 -23.35
CA THR A 327 12.56 28.22 -22.85
C THR A 327 12.60 29.50 -22.01
N GLN A 328 13.79 30.01 -21.68
CA GLN A 328 14.03 31.20 -20.84
C GLN A 328 13.37 31.09 -19.45
N ARG A 329 13.43 29.90 -18.85
CA ARG A 329 12.78 29.54 -17.58
C ARG A 329 13.70 28.68 -16.71
N GLN A 330 13.43 28.65 -15.41
CA GLN A 330 13.91 27.54 -14.58
C GLN A 330 13.14 26.27 -14.97
N VAL A 331 13.85 25.15 -15.08
CA VAL A 331 13.27 23.84 -15.33
C VAL A 331 13.77 22.84 -14.30
N ARG A 332 12.85 22.02 -13.76
CA ARG A 332 13.17 20.92 -12.85
C ARG A 332 14.10 19.94 -13.56
N VAL A 333 15.23 19.65 -12.94
CA VAL A 333 16.24 18.72 -13.44
C VAL A 333 15.64 17.30 -13.49
N LYS A 334 16.10 16.48 -14.45
CA LYS A 334 15.67 15.08 -14.57
C LYS A 334 16.80 14.13 -14.22
N LEU A 335 16.63 13.42 -13.11
CA LEU A 335 17.36 12.20 -12.81
C LEU A 335 16.79 11.06 -13.67
N GLN A 336 17.62 10.11 -14.10
CA GLN A 336 17.13 8.92 -14.83
C GLN A 336 16.62 7.87 -13.83
N ARG A 337 15.59 7.12 -14.20
CA ARG A 337 15.01 6.08 -13.32
C ARG A 337 16.06 5.05 -12.89
N GLU A 338 16.93 4.66 -13.81
CA GLU A 338 18.03 3.71 -13.57
C GLU A 338 19.06 4.26 -12.57
N GLN A 339 19.18 5.60 -12.45
CA GLN A 339 19.97 6.24 -11.39
C GLN A 339 19.23 6.21 -10.05
N LEU A 340 17.90 6.48 -10.03
CA LEU A 340 17.09 6.43 -8.81
C LEU A 340 17.07 5.01 -8.22
N GLU A 341 16.84 3.99 -9.04
CA GLU A 341 16.83 2.57 -8.61
C GLU A 341 18.20 2.12 -8.06
N GLU A 342 19.30 2.44 -8.74
CA GLU A 342 20.68 2.19 -8.27
C GLU A 342 20.97 2.86 -6.92
N ILE A 343 20.44 4.07 -6.68
CA ILE A 343 20.60 4.79 -5.42
C ILE A 343 19.83 4.09 -4.30
N VAL A 344 18.56 3.75 -4.51
CA VAL A 344 17.72 3.07 -3.51
C VAL A 344 18.28 1.71 -3.16
N LEU A 345 18.66 0.91 -4.16
CA LEU A 345 19.25 -0.42 -3.96
C LEU A 345 20.58 -0.34 -3.20
N THR A 346 21.44 0.63 -3.54
CA THR A 346 22.71 0.86 -2.80
C THR A 346 22.44 1.28 -1.36
N LEU A 347 21.50 2.21 -1.12
CA LEU A 347 21.13 2.66 0.23
C LEU A 347 20.59 1.50 1.07
N GLN A 348 19.55 0.82 0.59
CA GLN A 348 18.87 -0.26 1.29
C GLN A 348 19.87 -1.36 1.69
N SER A 349 20.66 -1.87 0.74
CA SER A 349 21.64 -2.93 1.02
C SER A 349 22.78 -2.49 1.96
N SER A 350 23.22 -1.23 1.87
CA SER A 350 24.23 -0.70 2.78
C SER A 350 23.69 -0.55 4.21
N LEU A 351 22.45 -0.07 4.36
CA LEU A 351 21.83 0.18 5.66
C LEU A 351 21.42 -1.13 6.34
N GLU A 352 20.95 -2.14 5.61
CA GLU A 352 20.65 -3.48 6.15
C GLU A 352 21.86 -4.14 6.84
N THR A 353 23.09 -3.79 6.45
CA THR A 353 24.34 -4.29 7.07
C THR A 353 24.92 -3.36 8.15
N PHE A 354 24.40 -2.13 8.29
CA PHE A 354 24.92 -1.12 9.21
C PHE A 354 24.31 -1.26 10.62
N LEU A 355 25.15 -1.47 11.64
CA LEU A 355 24.67 -1.82 12.98
C LEU A 355 23.68 -0.81 13.61
N PRO A 356 23.89 0.53 13.56
CA PRO A 356 22.89 1.50 14.00
C PRO A 356 21.54 1.40 13.30
N ALA A 357 21.53 1.16 11.99
CA ALA A 357 20.31 1.05 11.20
C ALA A 357 19.51 -0.23 11.52
N ARG A 358 20.18 -1.25 12.09
CA ARG A 358 19.54 -2.47 12.60
C ARG A 358 18.91 -2.32 13.99
N SER A 359 19.12 -1.19 14.67
CA SER A 359 18.51 -0.87 15.97
C SER A 359 17.24 0.00 15.86
N ILE A 360 16.86 0.38 14.65
CA ILE A 360 15.68 1.21 14.33
C ILE A 360 15.01 0.66 13.06
N GLN A 361 13.86 1.22 12.65
CA GLN A 361 13.26 0.90 11.35
C GLN A 361 13.46 2.06 10.37
N PHE A 362 13.77 1.74 9.11
CA PHE A 362 13.96 2.71 8.03
C PHE A 362 13.31 2.23 6.72
N SER A 363 13.13 3.15 5.77
CA SER A 363 12.49 2.96 4.48
C SER A 363 13.26 3.70 3.38
N CYS A 364 13.83 2.99 2.42
CA CYS A 364 14.43 3.59 1.22
C CYS A 364 13.49 3.41 0.03
N PHE A 365 13.17 4.49 -0.69
CA PHE A 365 12.22 4.43 -1.82
C PHE A 365 12.56 5.40 -2.96
N ASP A 366 12.07 5.05 -4.15
CA ASP A 366 12.12 5.86 -5.37
C ASP A 366 10.78 6.62 -5.48
N GLY A 367 10.84 7.95 -5.40
CA GLY A 367 9.69 8.85 -5.53
C GLY A 367 9.39 9.23 -6.99
N GLY A 368 9.84 8.44 -7.97
CA GLY A 368 9.66 8.66 -9.41
C GLY A 368 10.46 9.83 -10.00
N SER A 369 10.90 10.76 -9.15
CA SER A 369 11.73 11.91 -9.51
C SER A 369 12.88 12.18 -8.53
N ASP A 370 12.78 11.69 -7.29
CA ASP A 370 13.74 11.80 -6.19
C ASP A 370 13.91 10.47 -5.44
N VAL A 371 14.86 10.41 -4.52
CA VAL A 371 15.07 9.25 -3.62
C VAL A 371 15.14 9.71 -2.18
N TRP A 372 14.47 9.00 -1.28
CA TRP A 372 14.47 9.25 0.17
C TRP A 372 14.81 8.00 0.97
N CYS A 373 15.38 8.23 2.15
CA CYS A 373 15.63 7.28 3.23
C CYS A 373 15.01 7.85 4.51
N ASP A 374 13.81 7.37 4.86
CA ASP A 374 13.02 7.82 6.01
C ASP A 374 13.18 6.86 7.20
N ILE A 375 13.24 7.39 8.43
CA ILE A 375 13.35 6.59 9.66
C ILE A 375 11.95 6.20 10.16
N GLY A 376 11.38 5.20 9.48
CA GLY A 376 10.09 4.60 9.81
C GLY A 376 9.61 3.59 8.76
N GLY A 377 8.29 3.48 8.59
CA GLY A 377 7.66 2.64 7.57
C GLY A 377 6.14 2.85 7.48
N LYS A 378 5.53 2.70 6.30
CA LYS A 378 4.06 2.78 6.12
C LYS A 378 3.32 1.79 7.02
N ASP A 379 3.91 0.64 7.33
CA ASP A 379 3.41 -0.32 8.34
C ASP A 379 3.33 0.27 9.75
N LEU A 380 4.31 1.08 10.14
CA LEU A 380 4.27 1.82 11.41
C LEU A 380 3.24 2.94 11.34
N GLY A 381 3.09 3.62 10.19
CA GLY A 381 2.04 4.61 9.98
C GLY A 381 0.64 4.03 10.18
N LEU A 382 0.37 2.85 9.59
CA LEU A 382 -0.86 2.09 9.82
C LEU A 382 -1.02 1.71 11.30
N ARG A 383 0.03 1.19 11.95
CA ARG A 383 0.00 0.78 13.37
C ARG A 383 -0.19 1.97 14.33
N ILE A 384 0.34 3.14 14.01
CA ILE A 384 0.07 4.39 14.74
C ILE A 384 -1.41 4.71 14.64
N LEU A 385 -1.98 4.77 13.43
CA LEU A 385 -3.40 5.09 13.25
C LEU A 385 -4.32 4.06 13.92
N GLN A 386 -3.97 2.78 13.89
CA GLN A 386 -4.68 1.71 14.58
C GLN A 386 -4.81 1.95 16.09
N ASN A 387 -3.76 2.50 16.73
CA ASN A 387 -3.77 2.83 18.16
C ASN A 387 -4.36 4.22 18.42
N PHE A 388 -4.08 5.20 17.56
CA PHE A 388 -4.53 6.59 17.72
C PHE A 388 -6.06 6.75 17.71
N TYR A 389 -6.75 6.04 16.81
CA TYR A 389 -8.21 6.16 16.68
C TYR A 389 -8.99 5.50 17.82
N ASP A 390 -8.43 4.49 18.48
CA ASP A 390 -9.02 3.86 19.67
C ASP A 390 -7.92 3.32 20.60
N PRO A 391 -7.31 4.16 21.46
CA PRO A 391 -6.23 3.74 22.35
C PRO A 391 -6.65 2.70 23.41
N ALA A 392 -7.96 2.55 23.66
CA ALA A 392 -8.50 1.60 24.63
C ALA A 392 -8.77 0.22 24.01
N ASN A 393 -9.09 0.16 22.72
CA ASN A 393 -9.29 -1.07 21.94
C ASN A 393 -8.78 -0.88 20.50
N PRO A 394 -7.43 -0.88 20.30
CA PRO A 394 -6.79 -0.58 19.03
C PRO A 394 -7.37 -1.36 17.84
N ILE A 395 -7.52 -0.65 16.71
CA ILE A 395 -8.08 -1.21 15.49
C ILE A 395 -7.17 -2.33 14.97
N LYS A 396 -7.72 -3.52 14.77
CA LYS A 396 -6.91 -4.69 14.39
C LYS A 396 -6.53 -4.64 12.92
N ALA A 397 -5.49 -5.39 12.56
CA ALA A 397 -5.09 -5.61 11.18
C ALA A 397 -6.21 -6.23 10.31
N SER A 398 -7.10 -7.01 10.94
CA SER A 398 -8.32 -7.61 10.36
C SER A 398 -9.54 -6.68 10.34
N GLU A 399 -9.42 -5.50 10.94
CA GLU A 399 -10.41 -4.41 10.96
C GLU A 399 -9.94 -3.23 10.09
N THR A 400 -8.81 -3.40 9.39
CA THR A 400 -8.06 -2.38 8.63
C THR A 400 -7.96 -2.78 7.16
N LEU A 401 -8.28 -1.87 6.24
CA LEU A 401 -8.02 -2.04 4.81
C LEU A 401 -7.16 -0.89 4.26
N HIS A 402 -5.94 -1.20 3.85
CA HIS A 402 -5.08 -0.29 3.11
C HIS A 402 -5.35 -0.34 1.61
N VAL A 403 -5.03 0.75 0.92
CA VAL A 403 -5.18 0.95 -0.52
C VAL A 403 -3.92 1.69 -0.99
N GLY A 404 -3.14 1.11 -1.91
CA GLY A 404 -1.86 1.68 -2.37
C GLY A 404 -1.24 0.91 -3.54
N ASP A 405 -0.20 1.46 -4.18
CA ASP A 405 0.51 0.81 -5.30
C ASP A 405 1.80 0.08 -4.85
N GLN A 406 1.84 -1.25 -4.98
CA GLN A 406 3.02 -2.07 -4.70
C GLN A 406 3.88 -2.39 -5.93
N PHE A 407 3.62 -1.79 -7.10
CA PHE A 407 4.38 -2.00 -8.34
C PHE A 407 5.76 -1.34 -8.35
N ALA A 408 6.11 -0.52 -7.36
CA ALA A 408 7.47 0.01 -7.24
C ALA A 408 8.54 -1.12 -7.26
N PRO A 409 9.76 -0.85 -7.74
CA PRO A 409 10.85 -1.83 -7.86
C PRO A 409 11.16 -2.61 -6.58
N VAL A 410 11.77 -3.79 -6.74
CA VAL A 410 12.20 -4.64 -5.62
C VAL A 410 13.13 -3.84 -4.69
N GLY A 411 12.76 -3.72 -3.41
CA GLY A 411 13.52 -2.95 -2.41
C GLY A 411 13.17 -1.46 -2.31
N SER A 412 12.33 -0.92 -3.19
CA SER A 412 11.90 0.50 -3.19
C SER A 412 10.41 0.73 -2.91
N ALA A 413 9.59 -0.33 -2.93
CA ALA A 413 8.14 -0.25 -2.69
C ALA A 413 7.81 -0.14 -1.19
N ASN A 414 7.55 1.09 -0.71
CA ASN A 414 7.14 1.33 0.68
C ASN A 414 5.74 0.75 1.00
N ASP A 415 4.78 0.78 0.07
CA ASP A 415 3.43 0.19 0.26
C ASP A 415 3.41 -1.32 0.49
N PHE A 416 4.44 -2.05 0.07
CA PHE A 416 4.50 -3.49 0.40
C PHE A 416 4.60 -3.68 1.92
N LYS A 417 5.20 -2.74 2.67
CA LYS A 417 5.25 -2.82 4.14
C LYS A 417 3.85 -2.74 4.75
N ALA A 418 2.93 -1.93 4.22
CA ALA A 418 1.59 -1.77 4.78
C ALA A 418 0.83 -3.11 4.93
N ARG A 419 1.12 -4.10 4.07
CA ARG A 419 0.60 -5.48 4.16
C ARG A 419 1.05 -6.27 5.42
N LEU A 420 1.97 -5.72 6.21
CA LEU A 420 2.41 -6.21 7.53
C LEU A 420 1.59 -5.61 8.69
N ALA A 421 0.68 -4.68 8.42
CA ALA A 421 -0.15 -3.98 9.41
C ALA A 421 -1.66 -4.10 9.15
N GLY A 422 -2.10 -4.40 7.92
CA GLY A 422 -3.52 -4.66 7.63
C GLY A 422 -3.75 -5.33 6.28
N CYS A 423 -5.02 -5.70 6.00
CA CYS A 423 -5.43 -6.07 4.64
C CYS A 423 -5.04 -4.98 3.65
N THR A 424 -4.71 -5.30 2.41
CA THR A 424 -4.23 -4.31 1.42
C THR A 424 -4.78 -4.59 0.03
N LEU A 425 -5.48 -3.62 -0.55
CA LEU A 425 -5.78 -3.58 -1.98
C LEU A 425 -4.55 -3.03 -2.71
N TRP A 426 -3.99 -3.82 -3.64
CA TRP A 426 -2.93 -3.35 -4.53
C TRP A 426 -3.54 -2.72 -5.77
N ILE A 427 -3.42 -1.40 -5.87
CA ILE A 427 -3.99 -0.54 -6.91
C ILE A 427 -2.96 -0.21 -8.00
N ALA A 428 -3.43 0.03 -9.24
CA ALA A 428 -2.61 0.45 -10.39
C ALA A 428 -2.94 1.86 -10.93
N SER A 429 -3.96 2.52 -10.38
CA SER A 429 -4.40 3.89 -10.73
C SER A 429 -5.52 4.37 -9.79
N PRO A 430 -5.78 5.69 -9.66
CA PRO A 430 -6.90 6.21 -8.88
C PRO A 430 -8.28 5.68 -9.35
N ALA A 431 -8.42 5.33 -10.64
CA ALA A 431 -9.63 4.71 -11.17
C ALA A 431 -9.90 3.31 -10.56
N GLU A 432 -8.86 2.52 -10.29
CA GLU A 432 -9.01 1.25 -9.57
C GLU A 432 -9.35 1.47 -8.08
N THR A 433 -8.86 2.53 -7.43
CA THR A 433 -9.30 2.93 -6.07
C THR A 433 -10.80 3.18 -6.07
N VAL A 434 -11.29 4.06 -6.96
CA VAL A 434 -12.72 4.38 -7.10
C VAL A 434 -13.56 3.13 -7.35
N HIS A 435 -13.13 2.23 -8.24
CA HIS A 435 -13.83 0.97 -8.54
C HIS A 435 -13.92 0.04 -7.33
N ASN A 436 -12.85 -0.08 -6.53
CA ASN A 436 -12.87 -0.93 -5.33
C ASN A 436 -13.66 -0.29 -4.18
N LEU A 437 -13.61 1.03 -4.01
CA LEU A 437 -14.47 1.73 -3.04
C LEU A 437 -15.94 1.63 -3.43
N HIS A 438 -16.29 1.78 -4.71
CA HIS A 438 -17.64 1.52 -5.22
C HIS A 438 -18.08 0.09 -4.90
N LYS A 439 -17.25 -0.93 -5.23
CA LYS A 439 -17.50 -2.33 -4.87
C LYS A 439 -17.75 -2.50 -3.37
N LEU A 440 -16.95 -1.87 -2.51
CA LEU A 440 -17.02 -1.97 -1.05
C LEU A 440 -18.28 -1.30 -0.46
N LEU A 441 -18.64 -0.13 -0.98
CA LEU A 441 -19.64 0.75 -0.36
C LEU A 441 -21.06 0.55 -0.88
N THR A 442 -21.24 0.15 -2.15
CA THR A 442 -22.56 -0.22 -2.71
C THR A 442 -23.09 -1.51 -2.11
N ASP A 443 -24.42 -1.65 -2.05
CA ASP A 443 -25.06 -2.88 -1.58
C ASP A 443 -25.52 -3.82 -2.72
#